data_AF-A0AAE3GZV2-F1
#
_entry.id   AF-A0AAE3GZV2-F1
#
_cell.length_a   1.000
_cell.length_b   1.000
_cell.length_c   1.000
_cell.angle_alpha   90.00
_cell.angle_beta   90.00
_cell.angle_gamma   90.00
#
_symmetry.space_group_name_H-M   'P 1'
#
loop_
_entity.id
_entity.type
_entity.pdbx_description
1 polymer ?
#
loop_
_entity_poly.entity_id
_entity_poly.type
_entity_poly.pdbx_seq_one_letter_code
_entity_poly.pdbx_strand_id
1 'polypeptide(L)'
;MVLRFIIVLFSLSNFVFGQKNVCLFSNKTGNEDAKKLLIEKSKAFNVNLVEVNGLENLNKYGAVFFLDFDETKLSVKENSILVSFFKNGGGVIGSFDIQGSNSKRIWFEQIFGKVENKIPERKELDLIPVQDLGDIGLSPLWKMPSVEVIHPIVPKYLKPVLMSLEGKAISWIGVSEFANKVFYTSLKIDMQSLQNQDFLKSLIGGVKSVVSLKNESKIEQNVLPETSEFRILNIAKDFHQGIVLEYFSPIYCLILTEKGELFNYITLSKELISLGLFDSLKNAVDITADPEFESNGYFYFYFGEDKAVVKRVKMLNSQKAEMDDFSLESSFPIKNVFLCKKDSTNVGMPKYYQGKQFSLSKVGEIEVASLNNNQEVIDIEPFVLFKKEDSLQAIAQKENGEMLVLMKDSLNLVQFRGDNGFPPFVAFTFKILSLKAPFKVEFEAIVEERFDLEWEILGKKLIGKKATQVFKTSGEYPINLKASNKNGQTDFITKTVKIEKASIVK
;
A
#
# COMPACT_ATOMS: atom_id res chain seq x y z
N MET A 1 4.87 -23.82 76.23
CA MET A 1 3.93 -22.88 75.58
C MET A 1 4.67 -22.20 74.45
N VAL A 2 4.27 -22.53 73.23
CA VAL A 2 4.95 -22.27 71.96
C VAL A 2 4.54 -20.89 71.46
N LEU A 3 5.49 -20.05 71.05
CA LEU A 3 5.19 -18.92 70.17
C LEU A 3 6.07 -19.00 68.92
N ARG A 4 5.40 -19.37 67.83
CA ARG A 4 5.90 -19.49 66.46
C ARG A 4 6.22 -18.10 65.91
N PHE A 5 7.40 -17.91 65.35
CA PHE A 5 7.60 -16.92 64.29
C PHE A 5 7.76 -17.67 62.97
N ILE A 6 6.82 -17.38 62.08
CA ILE A 6 6.66 -17.95 60.74
C ILE A 6 7.76 -17.34 59.85
N ILE A 7 8.63 -18.19 59.33
CA ILE A 7 9.49 -17.87 58.18
C ILE A 7 8.57 -17.88 56.95
N VAL A 8 8.15 -16.69 56.49
CA VAL A 8 7.55 -16.54 55.16
C VAL A 8 8.70 -16.51 54.16
N LEU A 9 9.01 -17.69 53.61
CA LEU A 9 9.81 -17.84 52.41
C LEU A 9 9.04 -17.19 51.24
N PHE A 10 9.34 -15.93 50.92
CA PHE A 10 8.88 -15.34 49.67
C PHE A 10 9.62 -16.01 48.52
N SER A 11 8.89 -16.87 47.80
CA SER A 11 9.25 -17.37 46.48
C SER A 11 9.33 -16.21 45.49
N LEU A 12 10.50 -15.57 45.40
CA LEU A 12 10.88 -14.73 44.28
C LEU A 12 11.19 -15.66 43.10
N SER A 13 10.15 -16.11 42.40
CA SER A 13 10.30 -16.81 41.13
C SER A 13 10.71 -15.80 40.06
N ASN A 14 11.99 -15.85 39.68
CA ASN A 14 12.52 -15.57 38.34
C ASN A 14 11.97 -14.34 37.60
N PHE A 15 12.26 -13.13 38.10
CA PHE A 15 12.42 -11.99 37.19
C PHE A 15 13.86 -11.99 36.68
N VAL A 16 14.09 -12.71 35.58
CA VAL A 16 15.39 -12.70 34.87
C VAL A 16 15.47 -11.39 34.08
N PHE A 17 16.19 -10.41 34.62
CA PHE A 17 16.61 -9.22 33.88
C PHE A 17 17.36 -9.65 32.61
N GLY A 18 16.86 -9.27 31.43
CA GLY A 18 17.55 -9.47 30.14
C GLY A 18 16.97 -10.50 29.18
N GLN A 19 15.87 -11.20 29.51
CA GLN A 19 15.19 -12.07 28.54
C GLN A 19 14.49 -11.23 27.46
N LYS A 20 14.81 -11.49 26.19
CA LYS A 20 14.19 -10.84 25.05
C LYS A 20 12.97 -11.62 24.59
N ASN A 21 11.90 -10.89 24.32
CA ASN A 21 10.64 -11.47 23.87
C ASN A 21 10.70 -11.82 22.38
N VAL A 22 10.21 -13.00 22.04
CA VAL A 22 10.02 -13.46 20.66
C VAL A 22 8.53 -13.61 20.42
N CYS A 23 8.04 -13.03 19.34
CA CYS A 23 6.66 -13.15 18.92
C CYS A 23 6.44 -14.53 18.29
N LEU A 24 5.74 -15.45 18.97
CA LEU A 24 5.32 -16.72 18.38
C LEU A 24 3.99 -16.49 17.64
N PHE A 25 4.02 -16.56 16.32
CA PHE A 25 2.87 -16.28 15.46
C PHE A 25 2.47 -17.51 14.64
N SER A 26 1.17 -17.80 14.66
CA SER A 26 0.54 -18.87 13.89
C SER A 26 -0.82 -18.40 13.38
N ASN A 27 -1.17 -18.75 12.15
CA ASN A 27 -2.47 -18.45 11.55
C ASN A 27 -3.13 -19.67 10.88
N LYS A 28 -2.57 -20.88 11.08
CA LYS A 28 -3.25 -22.15 10.87
C LYS A 28 -3.71 -22.71 12.21
N THR A 29 -4.88 -23.34 12.20
CA THR A 29 -5.40 -24.11 13.33
C THR A 29 -4.62 -25.42 13.47
N GLY A 30 -4.22 -25.76 14.69
CA GLY A 30 -3.53 -27.01 14.99
C GLY A 30 -2.38 -26.80 15.97
N ASN A 31 -1.89 -27.90 16.55
CA ASN A 31 -0.65 -27.94 17.31
C ASN A 31 -0.63 -27.14 18.62
N GLU A 32 -1.79 -26.78 19.16
CA GLU A 32 -1.93 -25.97 20.38
C GLU A 32 -1.17 -26.53 21.59
N ASP A 33 -1.18 -27.86 21.76
CA ASP A 33 -0.44 -28.50 22.85
C ASP A 33 1.08 -28.41 22.64
N ALA A 34 1.55 -28.52 21.39
CA ALA A 34 2.96 -28.35 21.05
C ALA A 34 3.41 -26.90 21.25
N LYS A 35 2.58 -25.90 20.90
CA LYS A 35 2.83 -24.48 21.17
C LYS A 35 3.03 -24.22 22.65
N LYS A 36 2.08 -24.68 23.48
CA LYS A 36 2.16 -24.55 24.94
C LYS A 36 3.41 -25.22 25.50
N LEU A 37 3.71 -26.44 25.06
CA LEU A 37 4.91 -27.16 25.48
C LEU A 37 6.20 -26.43 25.07
N LEU A 38 6.26 -25.89 23.86
CA LEU A 38 7.41 -25.14 23.36
C LEU A 38 7.63 -23.86 24.19
N ILE A 39 6.55 -23.10 24.47
CA ILE A 39 6.61 -21.91 25.32
C ILE A 39 7.12 -22.28 26.71
N GLU A 40 6.57 -23.33 27.32
CA GLU A 40 6.98 -23.80 28.64
C GLU A 40 8.47 -24.18 28.67
N LYS A 41 8.90 -25.04 27.74
CA LYS A 41 10.28 -25.53 27.69
C LYS A 41 11.28 -24.44 27.32
N SER A 42 10.89 -23.43 26.53
CA SER A 42 11.78 -22.32 26.12
C SER A 42 12.29 -21.50 27.32
N LYS A 43 11.50 -21.41 28.40
CA LYS A 43 11.87 -20.68 29.62
C LYS A 43 13.11 -21.25 30.30
N ALA A 44 13.32 -22.56 30.23
CA ALA A 44 14.50 -23.23 30.78
C ALA A 44 15.81 -22.77 30.10
N PHE A 45 15.71 -22.14 28.92
CA PHE A 45 16.83 -21.67 28.12
C PHE A 45 16.91 -20.14 28.02
N ASN A 46 16.21 -19.42 28.89
CA ASN A 46 16.13 -17.95 28.91
C ASN A 46 15.58 -17.32 27.61
N VAL A 47 14.67 -18.02 26.93
CA VAL A 47 13.92 -17.50 25.79
C VAL A 47 12.47 -17.29 26.23
N ASN A 48 11.94 -16.08 26.01
CA ASN A 48 10.53 -15.79 26.28
C ASN A 48 9.73 -15.76 24.97
N LEU A 49 9.09 -16.88 24.65
CA LEU A 49 8.15 -16.98 23.54
C LEU A 49 6.79 -16.45 23.99
N VAL A 50 6.24 -15.48 23.26
CA VAL A 50 4.92 -14.90 23.53
C VAL A 50 4.03 -15.19 22.34
N GLU A 51 3.04 -16.06 22.56
CA GLU A 51 1.99 -16.31 21.57
C GLU A 51 1.15 -15.06 21.35
N VAL A 52 0.91 -14.74 20.08
CA VAL A 52 0.04 -13.63 19.70
C VAL A 52 -0.98 -14.07 18.66
N ASN A 53 -2.21 -13.59 18.83
CA ASN A 53 -3.30 -13.82 17.87
C ASN A 53 -3.29 -12.81 16.71
N GLY A 54 -2.39 -11.82 16.74
CA GLY A 54 -2.25 -10.79 15.73
C GLY A 54 -0.91 -10.10 15.86
N LEU A 55 -0.45 -9.48 14.77
CA LEU A 55 0.90 -8.93 14.64
C LEU A 55 0.98 -7.46 15.09
N GLU A 56 0.09 -7.02 15.97
CA GLU A 56 0.12 -5.64 16.46
C GLU A 56 1.27 -5.42 17.45
N ASN A 57 1.93 -4.26 17.38
CA ASN A 57 3.03 -3.87 18.26
C ASN A 57 4.26 -4.80 18.23
N LEU A 58 4.74 -5.16 17.03
CA LEU A 58 5.96 -5.97 16.89
C LEU A 58 7.24 -5.32 17.42
N ASN A 59 7.24 -4.01 17.66
CA ASN A 59 8.38 -3.25 18.16
C ASN A 59 8.95 -3.76 19.49
N LYS A 60 8.11 -4.36 20.35
CA LYS A 60 8.50 -4.94 21.65
C LYS A 60 9.22 -6.30 21.55
N TYR A 61 9.27 -6.88 20.35
CA TYR A 61 9.92 -8.17 20.10
C TYR A 61 11.25 -7.99 19.36
N GLY A 62 12.19 -8.90 19.64
CA GLY A 62 13.46 -8.98 18.91
C GLY A 62 13.33 -9.75 17.59
N ALA A 63 12.39 -10.69 17.53
CA ALA A 63 12.16 -11.53 16.36
C ALA A 63 10.70 -12.03 16.31
N VAL A 64 10.27 -12.44 15.12
CA VAL A 64 9.03 -13.19 14.89
C VAL A 64 9.38 -14.64 14.58
N PHE A 65 8.74 -15.56 15.30
CA PHE A 65 8.80 -16.99 15.07
C PHE A 65 7.47 -17.44 14.45
N PHE A 66 7.53 -17.75 13.16
CA PHE A 66 6.44 -18.37 12.42
C PHE A 66 6.38 -19.87 12.71
N LEU A 67 5.28 -20.28 13.34
CA LEU A 67 4.92 -21.68 13.59
C LEU A 67 3.55 -21.94 12.95
N ASP A 68 3.41 -23.00 12.16
CA ASP A 68 2.15 -23.32 11.47
C ASP A 68 1.57 -22.11 10.70
N PHE A 69 2.45 -21.47 9.93
CA PHE A 69 2.17 -20.23 9.22
C PHE A 69 1.72 -20.49 7.77
N ASP A 70 0.76 -19.69 7.32
CA ASP A 70 0.24 -19.60 5.96
C ASP A 70 0.33 -18.15 5.48
N GLU A 71 1.22 -17.84 4.54
CA GLU A 71 1.37 -16.45 4.08
C GLU A 71 0.13 -15.95 3.31
N THR A 72 -0.63 -16.86 2.70
CA THR A 72 -1.83 -16.53 1.94
C THR A 72 -2.97 -16.00 2.81
N LYS A 73 -2.93 -16.31 4.12
CA LYS A 73 -3.93 -15.87 5.11
C LYS A 73 -3.59 -14.53 5.76
N LEU A 74 -2.43 -13.94 5.48
CA LEU A 74 -2.09 -12.62 6.01
C LEU A 74 -2.97 -11.54 5.41
N SER A 75 -3.59 -10.73 6.27
CA SER A 75 -4.21 -9.48 5.85
C SER A 75 -3.17 -8.47 5.35
N VAL A 76 -3.62 -7.45 4.62
CA VAL A 76 -2.76 -6.34 4.16
C VAL A 76 -2.07 -5.64 5.33
N LYS A 77 -2.82 -5.40 6.41
CA LYS A 77 -2.31 -4.77 7.64
C LYS A 77 -1.19 -5.61 8.27
N GLU A 78 -1.42 -6.90 8.45
CA GLU A 78 -0.41 -7.80 9.03
C GLU A 78 0.83 -7.92 8.15
N ASN A 79 0.66 -8.02 6.83
CA ASN A 79 1.77 -8.03 5.88
C ASN A 79 2.62 -6.77 6.01
N SER A 80 1.99 -5.60 5.99
CA SER A 80 2.66 -4.31 6.12
C SER A 80 3.45 -4.21 7.42
N ILE A 81 2.86 -4.64 8.54
CA ILE A 81 3.53 -4.64 9.85
C ILE A 81 4.76 -5.55 9.84
N LEU A 82 4.68 -6.74 9.24
CA LEU A 82 5.82 -7.66 9.11
C LEU A 82 6.94 -7.07 8.25
N VAL A 83 6.62 -6.55 7.07
CA VAL A 83 7.60 -5.94 6.17
C VAL A 83 8.29 -4.76 6.85
N SER A 84 7.54 -3.91 7.54
CA SER A 84 8.09 -2.81 8.33
C SER A 84 9.00 -3.33 9.44
N PHE A 85 8.58 -4.37 10.18
CA PHE A 85 9.40 -4.97 11.22
C PHE A 85 10.73 -5.53 10.70
N PHE A 86 10.71 -6.25 9.57
CA PHE A 86 11.92 -6.85 8.98
C PHE A 86 12.89 -5.80 8.43
N LYS A 87 12.38 -4.81 7.69
CA LYS A 87 13.19 -3.68 7.20
C LYS A 87 13.83 -2.87 8.33
N ASN A 88 13.19 -2.86 9.50
CA ASN A 88 13.72 -2.24 10.72
C ASN A 88 14.63 -3.18 11.55
N GLY A 89 15.22 -4.19 10.91
CA GLY A 89 16.19 -5.08 11.53
C GLY A 89 15.59 -6.13 12.48
N GLY A 90 14.30 -6.43 12.34
CA GLY A 90 13.65 -7.53 13.02
C GLY A 90 14.22 -8.90 12.60
N GLY A 91 14.45 -9.78 13.58
CA GLY A 91 14.87 -11.16 13.32
C GLY A 91 13.70 -12.05 12.92
N VAL A 92 13.99 -13.16 12.25
CA VAL A 92 12.97 -14.10 11.77
C VAL A 92 13.34 -15.54 12.09
N ILE A 93 12.40 -16.29 12.63
CA ILE A 93 12.47 -17.73 12.80
C ILE A 93 11.34 -18.38 11.99
N GLY A 94 11.67 -19.38 11.18
CA GLY A 94 10.70 -20.13 10.38
C GLY A 94 10.71 -21.62 10.71
N SER A 95 9.52 -22.14 11.01
CA SER A 95 9.20 -23.57 10.99
C SER A 95 7.75 -23.73 10.55
N PHE A 96 7.52 -23.92 9.25
CA PHE A 96 6.19 -24.00 8.67
C PHE A 96 5.99 -25.32 7.91
N ASP A 97 4.73 -25.74 7.80
CA ASP A 97 4.35 -26.91 6.99
C ASP A 97 4.39 -26.51 5.51
N ILE A 98 5.44 -26.95 4.82
CA ILE A 98 5.89 -26.47 3.50
C ILE A 98 5.02 -27.03 2.34
N GLN A 99 4.05 -27.90 2.62
CA GLN A 99 3.26 -28.62 1.60
C GLN A 99 2.33 -27.76 0.70
N GLY A 100 2.36 -26.42 0.76
CA GLY A 100 1.42 -25.63 -0.05
C GLY A 100 1.71 -24.15 -0.31
N SER A 101 2.88 -23.61 0.03
CA SER A 101 3.14 -22.18 -0.24
C SER A 101 3.60 -21.97 -1.68
N ASN A 102 2.65 -21.84 -2.61
CA ASN A 102 2.86 -21.04 -3.83
C ASN A 102 2.91 -19.57 -3.42
N SER A 103 3.94 -19.20 -2.66
CA SER A 103 4.00 -17.89 -2.03
C SER A 103 3.98 -16.82 -3.10
N LYS A 104 3.03 -15.88 -2.99
CA LYS A 104 3.01 -14.71 -3.88
C LYS A 104 3.77 -13.53 -3.31
N ARG A 105 4.30 -13.67 -2.09
CA ARG A 105 4.94 -12.56 -1.35
C ARG A 105 6.45 -12.60 -1.53
N ILE A 106 6.97 -11.59 -2.20
CA ILE A 106 8.40 -11.47 -2.53
C ILE A 106 9.27 -11.53 -1.27
N TRP A 107 8.86 -10.86 -0.18
CA TRP A 107 9.64 -10.87 1.06
C TRP A 107 9.81 -12.28 1.65
N PHE A 108 8.81 -13.16 1.50
CA PHE A 108 8.85 -14.50 2.06
C PHE A 108 9.89 -15.35 1.32
N GLU A 109 9.88 -15.30 -0.01
CA GLU A 109 10.89 -15.96 -0.84
C GLU A 109 12.30 -15.39 -0.61
N GLN A 110 12.43 -14.07 -0.41
CA GLN A 110 13.73 -13.45 -0.09
C GLN A 110 14.28 -13.89 1.27
N ILE A 111 13.42 -14.15 2.27
CA ILE A 111 13.82 -14.57 3.61
C ILE A 111 14.07 -16.08 3.71
N PHE A 112 13.17 -16.90 3.16
CA PHE A 112 13.20 -18.35 3.37
C PHE A 112 13.56 -19.15 2.12
N GLY A 113 13.57 -18.52 0.95
CA GLY A 113 13.79 -19.17 -0.33
C GLY A 113 12.53 -19.73 -0.96
N LYS A 114 12.71 -20.49 -2.03
CA LYS A 114 11.61 -21.07 -2.81
C LYS A 114 11.46 -22.55 -2.52
N VAL A 115 10.21 -22.98 -2.39
CA VAL A 115 9.86 -24.37 -2.24
C VAL A 115 9.42 -24.88 -3.60
N GLU A 116 10.07 -25.92 -4.11
CA GLU A 116 9.52 -26.69 -5.23
C GLU A 116 8.51 -27.68 -4.67
N ASN A 117 7.28 -27.69 -5.21
CA ASN A 117 6.21 -28.63 -4.83
C ASN A 117 6.71 -30.07 -4.97
N LYS A 118 7.15 -30.66 -3.85
CA LYS A 118 7.57 -32.05 -3.71
C LYS A 118 6.78 -32.66 -2.58
N ILE A 119 6.32 -33.90 -2.80
CA ILE A 119 5.66 -34.69 -1.76
C ILE A 119 6.70 -34.92 -0.64
N PRO A 120 6.40 -34.59 0.62
CA PRO A 120 7.33 -34.82 1.71
C PRO A 120 7.66 -36.30 1.85
N GLU A 121 8.95 -36.57 2.08
CA GLU A 121 9.41 -37.91 2.41
C GLU A 121 9.36 -38.09 3.93
N ARG A 122 8.74 -39.18 4.38
CA ARG A 122 8.76 -39.57 5.81
C ARG A 122 9.88 -40.57 6.05
N LYS A 123 10.90 -40.19 6.83
CA LYS A 123 12.02 -41.07 7.15
C LYS A 123 12.64 -40.81 8.52
N GLU A 124 13.38 -41.79 9.01
CA GLU A 124 14.28 -41.59 10.16
C GLU A 124 15.51 -40.81 9.69
N LEU A 125 15.93 -39.82 10.49
CA LEU A 125 17.10 -39.00 10.18
C LEU A 125 18.15 -39.15 11.28
N ASP A 126 19.38 -39.38 10.84
CA ASP A 126 20.57 -39.19 11.65
C ASP A 126 21.13 -37.79 11.37
N LEU A 127 21.22 -36.97 12.41
CA LEU A 127 21.48 -35.54 12.32
C LEU A 127 22.79 -35.16 13.02
N ILE A 128 23.57 -34.31 12.35
CA ILE A 128 24.85 -33.79 12.83
C ILE A 128 24.80 -32.26 12.85
N PRO A 129 25.11 -31.61 14.00
CA PRO A 129 25.31 -30.18 14.05
C PRO A 129 26.61 -29.80 13.34
N VAL A 130 26.54 -28.87 12.39
CA VAL A 130 27.70 -28.34 11.66
C VAL A 130 28.30 -27.14 12.39
N GLN A 131 27.48 -26.47 13.19
CA GLN A 131 27.85 -25.31 14.00
C GLN A 131 27.07 -25.39 15.32
N ASP A 132 27.70 -24.99 16.42
CA ASP A 132 26.97 -24.84 17.69
C ASP A 132 26.09 -23.57 17.63
N LEU A 133 24.83 -23.73 18.05
CA LEU A 133 23.82 -22.70 18.01
C LEU A 133 23.52 -22.22 19.42
N GLY A 134 23.91 -20.98 19.73
CA GLY A 134 23.54 -20.31 20.99
C GLY A 134 24.10 -20.96 22.26
N ASP A 135 25.21 -21.69 22.13
CA ASP A 135 25.97 -22.39 23.18
C ASP A 135 25.10 -23.36 24.00
N ILE A 136 24.24 -24.14 23.34
CA ILE A 136 23.27 -25.02 24.01
C ILE A 136 23.79 -26.45 24.21
N GLY A 137 24.88 -26.84 23.55
CA GLY A 137 25.51 -28.16 23.74
C GLY A 137 24.66 -29.28 23.14
N LEU A 138 24.65 -29.34 21.80
CA LEU A 138 24.02 -30.40 21.02
C LEU A 138 24.89 -31.67 21.02
N SER A 139 24.24 -32.83 21.07
CA SER A 139 24.92 -34.11 20.81
C SER A 139 25.57 -34.10 19.41
N PRO A 140 26.77 -34.67 19.23
CA PRO A 140 27.47 -34.68 17.94
C PRO A 140 26.74 -35.50 16.86
N LEU A 141 25.88 -36.42 17.28
CA LEU A 141 25.00 -37.21 16.41
C LEU A 141 23.73 -37.54 17.20
N TRP A 142 22.56 -37.30 16.60
CA TRP A 142 21.29 -37.64 17.22
C TRP A 142 20.23 -38.02 16.18
N LYS A 143 19.24 -38.79 16.62
CA LYS A 143 18.21 -39.39 15.76
C LYS A 143 16.90 -38.64 15.84
N MET A 144 16.20 -38.57 14.72
CA MET A 144 14.86 -38.04 14.64
C MET A 144 13.93 -39.05 13.93
N PRO A 145 13.02 -39.72 14.67
CA PRO A 145 12.22 -40.79 14.10
C PRO A 145 11.08 -40.26 13.23
N SER A 146 10.92 -40.86 12.04
CA SER A 146 9.74 -40.73 11.16
C SER A 146 9.29 -39.28 10.86
N VAL A 147 10.23 -38.41 10.50
CA VAL A 147 9.97 -37.00 10.19
C VAL A 147 9.67 -36.79 8.71
N GLU A 148 8.71 -35.93 8.43
CA GLU A 148 8.45 -35.37 7.11
C GLU A 148 9.47 -34.28 6.81
N VAL A 149 10.23 -34.43 5.73
CA VAL A 149 11.25 -33.46 5.32
C VAL A 149 10.94 -32.92 3.93
N ILE A 150 11.07 -31.60 3.80
CA ILE A 150 11.09 -30.91 2.51
C ILE A 150 12.40 -30.15 2.40
N HIS A 151 13.03 -30.19 1.22
CA HIS A 151 14.28 -29.51 0.94
C HIS A 151 14.00 -28.26 0.09
N PRO A 152 13.88 -27.08 0.71
CA PRO A 152 13.70 -25.85 -0.04
C PRO A 152 14.98 -25.44 -0.76
N ILE A 153 14.80 -24.68 -1.84
CA ILE A 153 15.87 -23.89 -2.45
C ILE A 153 16.04 -22.65 -1.58
N VAL A 154 16.93 -22.74 -0.59
CA VAL A 154 17.22 -21.64 0.33
C VAL A 154 18.10 -20.56 -0.32
N PRO A 155 18.02 -19.30 0.13
CA PRO A 155 18.89 -18.23 -0.35
C PRO A 155 20.36 -18.50 -0.02
N LYS A 156 21.28 -18.03 -0.87
CA LYS A 156 22.74 -18.26 -0.72
C LYS A 156 23.34 -17.75 0.59
N TYR A 157 22.70 -16.75 1.24
CA TYR A 157 23.17 -16.21 2.51
C TYR A 157 22.87 -17.12 3.70
N LEU A 158 21.93 -18.07 3.56
CA LEU A 158 21.61 -19.05 4.58
C LEU A 158 22.63 -20.19 4.56
N LYS A 159 23.36 -20.35 5.66
CA LYS A 159 24.38 -21.39 5.84
C LYS A 159 23.79 -22.56 6.64
N PRO A 160 24.09 -23.82 6.26
CA PRO A 160 23.61 -24.98 6.99
C PRO A 160 24.24 -25.03 8.39
N VAL A 161 23.41 -25.33 9.39
CA VAL A 161 23.83 -25.51 10.79
C VAL A 161 23.45 -26.89 11.33
N LEU A 162 22.51 -27.57 10.68
CA LEU A 162 22.13 -28.95 10.95
C LEU A 162 22.03 -29.70 9.62
N MET A 163 22.67 -30.87 9.55
CA MET A 163 22.70 -31.72 8.35
C MET A 163 22.35 -33.16 8.68
N SER A 164 21.80 -33.89 7.70
CA SER A 164 21.71 -35.35 7.76
C SER A 164 23.06 -36.01 7.42
N LEU A 165 23.24 -37.26 7.85
CA LEU A 165 24.39 -38.08 7.43
C LEU A 165 24.53 -38.23 5.90
N GLU A 166 23.43 -38.12 5.16
CA GLU A 166 23.41 -38.12 3.68
C GLU A 166 23.95 -36.81 3.07
N GLY A 167 24.35 -35.84 3.89
CA GLY A 167 24.88 -34.56 3.43
C GLY A 167 23.79 -33.54 3.07
N LYS A 168 22.53 -33.77 3.44
CA LYS A 168 21.44 -32.81 3.18
C LYS A 168 21.26 -31.85 4.36
N ALA A 169 21.15 -30.56 4.08
CA ALA A 169 20.86 -29.56 5.10
C ALA A 169 19.40 -29.62 5.57
N ILE A 170 19.20 -29.40 6.87
CA ILE A 170 17.92 -29.53 7.59
C ILE A 170 17.58 -28.24 8.34
N SER A 171 18.60 -27.52 8.82
CA SER A 171 18.41 -26.19 9.42
C SER A 171 19.49 -25.24 8.95
N TRP A 172 19.15 -23.96 8.85
CA TRP A 172 19.99 -22.92 8.31
C TRP A 172 19.95 -21.66 9.16
N ILE A 173 21.04 -20.89 9.11
CA ILE A 173 21.12 -19.56 9.71
C ILE A 173 21.81 -18.58 8.76
N GLY A 174 21.43 -17.30 8.81
CA GLY A 174 22.11 -16.26 8.04
C GLY A 174 21.66 -14.86 8.41
N VAL A 175 22.20 -13.89 7.69
CA VAL A 175 21.79 -12.48 7.75
C VAL A 175 21.23 -12.12 6.39
N SER A 176 19.95 -11.74 6.38
CA SER A 176 19.28 -11.25 5.17
C SER A 176 19.65 -9.79 4.94
N GLU A 177 19.49 -9.29 3.71
CA GLU A 177 19.51 -7.84 3.46
C GLU A 177 18.13 -7.21 3.72
N PHE A 178 17.06 -8.01 3.61
CA PHE A 178 15.68 -7.58 3.79
C PHE A 178 15.26 -7.59 5.27
N ALA A 179 15.68 -8.63 5.99
CA ALA A 179 15.52 -8.78 7.44
C ALA A 179 16.90 -8.78 8.13
N ASN A 180 16.96 -8.92 9.44
CA ASN A 180 18.25 -9.09 10.13
C ASN A 180 18.67 -10.58 10.13
N LYS A 181 18.80 -11.20 11.30
CA LYS A 181 19.13 -12.61 11.42
C LYS A 181 17.93 -13.49 11.10
N VAL A 182 18.17 -14.55 10.34
CA VAL A 182 17.18 -15.54 9.95
C VAL A 182 17.65 -16.90 10.44
N PHE A 183 16.76 -17.64 11.11
CA PHE A 183 16.92 -19.06 11.38
C PHE A 183 15.73 -19.82 10.79
N TYR A 184 16.01 -20.93 10.11
CA TYR A 184 14.99 -21.73 9.47
C TYR A 184 15.29 -23.22 9.68
N THR A 185 14.25 -24.00 9.96
CA THR A 185 14.34 -25.46 10.05
C THR A 185 13.23 -26.10 9.23
N SER A 186 13.57 -27.16 8.48
CA SER A 186 12.60 -27.95 7.72
C SER A 186 11.91 -29.02 8.56
N LEU A 187 12.29 -29.18 9.83
CA LEU A 187 11.70 -30.16 10.74
C LEU A 187 10.37 -29.63 11.26
N LYS A 188 9.33 -30.46 11.16
CA LYS A 188 8.03 -30.17 11.75
C LYS A 188 8.15 -30.07 13.27
N ILE A 189 7.54 -29.04 13.84
CA ILE A 189 7.39 -28.88 15.28
C ILE A 189 6.04 -29.47 15.65
N ASP A 190 6.02 -30.45 16.56
CA ASP A 190 4.83 -31.12 17.06
C ASP A 190 5.14 -31.75 18.43
N MET A 191 4.14 -32.38 19.06
CA MET A 191 4.31 -32.99 20.38
C MET A 191 5.41 -34.07 20.39
N GLN A 192 5.56 -34.85 19.31
CA GLN A 192 6.52 -35.96 19.25
C GLN A 192 7.95 -35.43 19.12
N SER A 193 8.18 -34.51 18.19
CA SER A 193 9.48 -33.87 17.97
C SER A 193 9.95 -33.10 19.21
N LEU A 194 9.07 -32.40 19.92
CA LEU A 194 9.41 -31.67 21.15
C LEU A 194 9.76 -32.56 22.36
N GLN A 195 9.53 -33.88 22.29
CA GLN A 195 10.08 -34.82 23.29
C GLN A 195 11.57 -35.12 23.05
N ASN A 196 12.06 -34.94 21.82
CA ASN A 196 13.47 -35.10 21.53
C ASN A 196 14.26 -33.89 22.08
N GLN A 197 15.14 -34.16 23.05
CA GLN A 197 15.91 -33.12 23.74
C GLN A 197 16.90 -32.41 22.81
N ASP A 198 17.55 -33.13 21.89
CA ASP A 198 18.50 -32.52 20.96
C ASP A 198 17.79 -31.66 19.91
N PHE A 199 16.61 -32.07 19.44
CA PHE A 199 15.77 -31.22 18.59
C PHE A 199 15.35 -29.93 19.29
N LEU A 200 14.83 -30.04 20.51
CA LEU A 200 14.42 -28.90 21.30
C LEU A 200 15.58 -27.93 21.52
N LYS A 201 16.75 -28.44 21.91
CA LYS A 201 17.98 -27.65 22.06
C LYS A 201 18.36 -26.95 20.76
N SER A 202 18.30 -27.65 19.63
CA SER A 202 18.66 -27.11 18.31
C SER A 202 17.73 -25.95 17.93
N LEU A 203 16.42 -26.16 18.08
CA LEU A 203 15.41 -25.15 17.81
C LEU A 203 15.61 -23.90 18.68
N ILE A 204 15.76 -24.07 19.99
CA ILE A 204 15.94 -22.96 20.92
C ILE A 204 17.29 -22.26 20.70
N GLY A 205 18.33 -23.00 20.29
CA GLY A 205 19.65 -22.46 19.93
C GLY A 205 19.56 -21.55 18.71
N GLY A 206 18.81 -21.98 17.69
CA GLY A 206 18.47 -21.16 16.54
C GLY A 206 17.72 -19.89 16.93
N VAL A 207 16.70 -19.99 17.79
CA VAL A 207 15.96 -18.83 18.31
C VAL A 207 16.90 -17.85 19.04
N LYS A 208 17.75 -18.32 19.96
CA LYS A 208 18.73 -17.46 20.67
C LYS A 208 19.69 -16.77 19.71
N SER A 209 20.14 -17.48 18.68
CA SER A 209 21.10 -16.95 17.71
C SER A 209 20.51 -15.79 16.90
N VAL A 210 19.21 -15.83 16.61
CA VAL A 210 18.48 -14.73 15.94
C VAL A 210 18.22 -13.56 16.87
N VAL A 211 17.89 -13.81 18.14
CA VAL A 211 17.39 -12.81 19.10
C VAL A 211 18.50 -11.90 19.70
N SER A 212 19.69 -11.87 19.11
CA SER A 212 20.79 -11.01 19.55
C SER A 212 20.65 -9.55 19.05
N LEU A 213 21.18 -8.59 19.82
CA LEU A 213 20.82 -7.16 19.90
C LEU A 213 20.42 -6.48 18.57
N LYS A 214 19.22 -5.87 18.55
CA LYS A 214 18.80 -4.93 17.50
C LYS A 214 19.90 -3.86 17.36
N ASN A 215 20.35 -3.59 16.14
CA ASN A 215 20.84 -2.26 15.85
C ASN A 215 19.66 -1.31 16.03
N GLU A 216 19.83 -0.29 16.86
CA GLU A 216 18.88 0.82 16.99
C GLU A 216 18.87 1.61 15.69
N SER A 217 18.21 1.09 14.65
CA SER A 217 17.84 1.93 13.53
C SER A 217 16.72 2.85 14.00
N LYS A 218 17.07 4.13 14.21
CA LYS A 218 16.14 5.26 14.38
C LYS A 218 15.37 5.49 13.08
N ILE A 219 14.63 4.52 12.62
CA ILE A 219 13.82 4.64 11.41
C ILE A 219 12.39 4.85 11.87
N GLU A 220 11.82 6.01 11.48
CA GLU A 220 10.40 6.33 11.69
C GLU A 220 9.55 5.11 11.32
N GLN A 221 8.68 4.68 12.23
CA GLN A 221 7.69 3.65 11.91
C GLN A 221 6.72 4.25 10.89
N ASN A 222 6.89 3.88 9.62
CA ASN A 222 5.87 4.10 8.61
C ASN A 222 4.73 3.12 8.89
N VAL A 223 3.68 3.61 9.54
CA VAL A 223 2.46 2.85 9.85
C VAL A 223 1.52 2.89 8.65
N LEU A 224 0.98 1.73 8.27
CA LEU A 224 -0.05 1.64 7.23
C LEU A 224 -1.27 2.48 7.66
N PRO A 225 -1.74 3.42 6.83
CA PRO A 225 -2.90 4.24 7.16
C PRO A 225 -4.19 3.41 7.20
N GLU A 226 -5.13 3.82 8.05
CA GLU A 226 -6.46 3.23 8.09
C GLU A 226 -7.35 3.76 6.95
N THR A 227 -8.33 2.96 6.54
CA THR A 227 -9.32 3.39 5.54
C THR A 227 -10.12 4.62 5.98
N SER A 228 -10.31 4.78 7.29
CA SER A 228 -10.99 5.92 7.92
C SER A 228 -10.21 7.24 7.78
N GLU A 229 -8.92 7.15 7.47
CA GLU A 229 -8.06 8.31 7.21
C GLU A 229 -8.14 8.77 5.75
N PHE A 230 -8.97 8.14 4.92
CA PHE A 230 -9.22 8.60 3.58
C PHE A 230 -10.68 8.91 3.34
N ARG A 231 -10.93 9.73 2.33
CA ARG A 231 -12.24 9.87 1.71
C ARG A 231 -12.12 9.87 0.20
N ILE A 232 -13.21 9.49 -0.44
CA ILE A 232 -13.34 9.45 -1.89
C ILE A 232 -14.40 10.49 -2.27
N LEU A 233 -13.99 11.48 -3.05
CA LEU A 233 -14.88 12.51 -3.56
C LEU A 233 -15.16 12.24 -5.03
N ASN A 234 -16.44 12.19 -5.41
CA ASN A 234 -16.83 12.12 -6.81
C ASN A 234 -16.70 13.52 -7.43
N ILE A 235 -15.68 13.74 -8.26
CA ILE A 235 -15.34 15.08 -8.76
C ILE A 235 -15.82 15.35 -10.18
N ALA A 236 -16.08 14.30 -10.96
CA ALA A 236 -16.74 14.41 -12.25
C ALA A 236 -17.57 13.16 -12.53
N LYS A 237 -18.69 13.41 -13.19
CA LYS A 237 -19.65 12.46 -13.74
C LYS A 237 -20.07 13.00 -15.12
N ASP A 238 -20.92 12.28 -15.84
CA ASP A 238 -21.41 12.65 -17.18
C ASP A 238 -20.50 12.22 -18.35
N PHE A 239 -19.67 11.19 -18.12
CA PHE A 239 -19.10 10.34 -19.17
C PHE A 239 -19.43 8.88 -18.89
N HIS A 240 -19.37 8.05 -19.91
CA HIS A 240 -19.66 6.62 -19.80
C HIS A 240 -18.52 5.77 -20.30
N GLN A 241 -18.20 4.70 -19.57
CA GLN A 241 -17.14 3.75 -19.94
C GLN A 241 -15.77 4.42 -20.14
N GLY A 242 -15.33 5.24 -19.19
CA GLY A 242 -13.95 5.74 -19.14
C GLY A 242 -12.97 4.58 -19.02
N ILE A 243 -11.87 4.62 -19.77
CA ILE A 243 -10.84 3.55 -19.82
C ILE A 243 -9.43 4.05 -19.60
N VAL A 244 -9.13 5.30 -19.94
CA VAL A 244 -7.79 5.88 -19.77
C VAL A 244 -7.92 7.21 -19.04
N LEU A 245 -6.99 7.45 -18.12
CA LEU A 245 -6.86 8.67 -17.33
C LEU A 245 -5.42 9.15 -17.41
N GLU A 246 -5.21 10.40 -17.80
CA GLU A 246 -3.91 11.06 -17.69
C GLU A 246 -4.06 12.40 -16.99
N TYR A 247 -3.27 12.60 -15.92
CA TYR A 247 -3.14 13.91 -15.28
C TYR A 247 -1.79 14.51 -15.65
N PHE A 248 -1.82 15.60 -16.40
CA PHE A 248 -0.61 16.34 -16.77
C PHE A 248 -0.43 17.60 -15.92
N SER A 249 -1.51 18.38 -15.75
CA SER A 249 -1.48 19.62 -14.97
C SER A 249 -2.89 19.99 -14.45
N PRO A 250 -3.04 21.03 -13.60
CA PRO A 250 -4.37 21.49 -13.17
C PRO A 250 -5.34 21.88 -14.30
N ILE A 251 -4.82 22.12 -15.51
CA ILE A 251 -5.59 22.48 -16.70
C ILE A 251 -5.91 21.26 -17.57
N TYR A 252 -5.07 20.22 -17.52
CA TYR A 252 -5.15 19.04 -18.38
C TYR A 252 -5.20 17.76 -17.55
N CYS A 253 -6.42 17.26 -17.34
CA CYS A 253 -6.71 15.94 -16.80
C CYS A 253 -7.63 15.23 -17.79
N LEU A 254 -7.05 14.39 -18.64
CA LEU A 254 -7.74 13.78 -19.77
C LEU A 254 -8.38 12.46 -19.39
N ILE A 255 -9.61 12.26 -19.85
CA ILE A 255 -10.35 11.01 -19.73
C ILE A 255 -10.75 10.58 -21.13
N LEU A 256 -10.42 9.34 -21.50
CA LEU A 256 -10.87 8.74 -22.75
C LEU A 256 -11.86 7.61 -22.47
N THR A 257 -12.96 7.57 -23.21
CA THR A 257 -13.95 6.49 -23.13
C THR A 257 -13.69 5.36 -24.13
N GLU A 258 -14.29 4.19 -23.92
CA GLU A 258 -14.26 3.05 -24.86
C GLU A 258 -14.70 3.44 -26.28
N LYS A 259 -15.53 4.48 -26.41
CA LYS A 259 -16.05 4.96 -27.70
C LYS A 259 -15.10 5.93 -28.41
N GLY A 260 -14.04 6.37 -27.75
CA GLY A 260 -13.15 7.42 -28.27
C GLY A 260 -13.61 8.84 -27.95
N GLU A 261 -14.54 9.02 -26.99
CA GLU A 261 -14.90 10.36 -26.51
C GLU A 261 -13.80 10.85 -25.55
N LEU A 262 -13.25 12.02 -25.85
CA LEU A 262 -12.20 12.63 -25.05
C LEU A 262 -12.81 13.75 -24.21
N PHE A 263 -12.52 13.72 -22.91
CA PHE A 263 -12.91 14.76 -21.96
C PHE A 263 -11.67 15.36 -21.29
N ASN A 264 -11.77 16.62 -20.90
CA ASN A 264 -10.80 17.29 -20.05
C ASN A 264 -11.48 17.76 -18.76
N TYR A 265 -10.99 17.28 -17.61
CA TYR A 265 -11.38 17.77 -16.31
C TYR A 265 -10.44 18.89 -15.86
N ILE A 266 -10.93 20.12 -15.82
CA ILE A 266 -10.13 21.27 -15.35
C ILE A 266 -10.24 21.33 -13.82
N THR A 267 -9.12 21.11 -13.12
CA THR A 267 -9.11 21.05 -11.64
C THR A 267 -9.44 22.42 -11.02
N LEU A 268 -9.04 23.51 -11.68
CA LEU A 268 -9.25 24.89 -11.19
C LEU A 268 -10.72 25.34 -11.25
N SER A 269 -11.45 24.97 -12.30
CA SER A 269 -12.88 25.29 -12.44
C SER A 269 -13.80 24.16 -12.00
N LYS A 270 -13.25 22.96 -11.77
CA LYS A 270 -13.96 21.72 -11.43
C LYS A 270 -15.02 21.35 -12.45
N GLU A 271 -14.70 21.58 -13.72
CA GLU A 271 -15.59 21.32 -14.85
C GLU A 271 -15.03 20.21 -15.72
N LEU A 272 -15.92 19.31 -16.11
CA LEU A 272 -15.65 18.32 -17.15
C LEU A 272 -16.10 18.88 -18.49
N ILE A 273 -15.19 18.98 -19.45
CA ILE A 273 -15.45 19.49 -20.79
C ILE A 273 -15.27 18.36 -21.78
N SER A 274 -16.29 18.12 -22.62
CA SER A 274 -16.15 17.21 -23.76
C SER A 274 -15.33 17.91 -24.84
N LEU A 275 -14.22 17.29 -25.24
CA LEU A 275 -13.36 17.76 -26.34
C LEU A 275 -13.81 17.20 -27.70
N GLY A 276 -14.69 16.21 -27.69
CA GLY A 276 -15.30 15.61 -28.88
C GLY A 276 -15.17 14.09 -28.93
N LEU A 277 -15.85 13.50 -29.92
CA LEU A 277 -15.71 12.10 -30.30
C LEU A 277 -14.62 11.97 -31.36
N PHE A 278 -13.62 11.14 -31.08
CA PHE A 278 -12.55 10.80 -32.00
C PHE A 278 -12.55 9.30 -32.24
N ASP A 279 -13.25 8.86 -33.30
CA ASP A 279 -13.36 7.43 -33.64
C ASP A 279 -12.00 6.74 -33.79
N SER A 280 -10.98 7.50 -34.22
CA SER A 280 -9.60 7.06 -34.34
C SER A 280 -8.93 6.71 -33.02
N LEU A 281 -9.47 7.17 -31.88
CA LEU A 281 -8.98 6.91 -30.52
C LEU A 281 -9.65 5.71 -29.86
N LYS A 282 -10.61 5.08 -30.53
CA LYS A 282 -11.25 3.87 -30.05
C LYS A 282 -10.20 2.77 -29.79
N ASN A 283 -10.28 2.15 -28.61
CA ASN A 283 -9.33 1.14 -28.13
C ASN A 283 -7.92 1.64 -27.84
N ALA A 284 -7.69 2.96 -27.72
CA ALA A 284 -6.43 3.42 -27.15
C ALA A 284 -6.32 2.91 -25.70
N VAL A 285 -5.11 2.48 -25.34
CA VAL A 285 -4.84 1.87 -24.03
C VAL A 285 -4.12 2.83 -23.09
N ASP A 286 -3.57 3.93 -23.61
CA ASP A 286 -2.80 4.88 -22.82
C ASP A 286 -2.73 6.27 -23.48
N ILE A 287 -2.42 7.29 -22.65
CA ILE A 287 -2.22 8.69 -23.04
C ILE A 287 -0.94 9.21 -22.36
N THR A 288 -0.10 9.93 -23.09
CA THR A 288 0.97 10.74 -22.47
C THR A 288 1.06 12.11 -23.10
N ALA A 289 1.39 13.12 -22.30
CA ALA A 289 1.80 14.41 -22.84
C ALA A 289 3.12 14.27 -23.61
N ASP A 290 3.23 14.99 -24.73
CA ASP A 290 4.50 15.19 -25.43
C ASP A 290 5.52 15.84 -24.49
N PRO A 291 6.81 15.43 -24.50
CA PRO A 291 7.84 16.09 -23.70
C PRO A 291 7.95 17.61 -23.89
N GLU A 292 7.56 18.11 -25.06
CA GLU A 292 7.50 19.52 -25.44
C GLU A 292 6.06 20.07 -25.45
N PHE A 293 5.13 19.42 -24.73
CA PHE A 293 3.70 19.78 -24.69
C PHE A 293 3.44 21.27 -24.47
N GLU A 294 4.18 21.90 -23.55
CA GLU A 294 4.04 23.34 -23.26
C GLU A 294 4.25 24.23 -24.51
N SER A 295 5.02 23.75 -25.49
CA SER A 295 5.30 24.46 -26.74
C SER A 295 4.38 24.04 -27.90
N ASN A 296 4.00 22.76 -27.95
CA ASN A 296 3.38 22.17 -29.13
C ASN A 296 1.92 21.72 -28.93
N GLY A 297 1.50 21.53 -27.67
CA GLY A 297 0.15 21.15 -27.26
C GLY A 297 -0.25 19.71 -27.57
N TYR A 298 0.70 18.80 -27.86
CA TYR A 298 0.37 17.44 -28.29
C TYR A 298 0.27 16.42 -27.15
N PHE A 299 -0.81 15.64 -27.17
CA PHE A 299 -0.89 14.39 -26.43
C PHE A 299 -0.77 13.21 -27.38
N TYR A 300 0.00 12.20 -26.98
CA TYR A 300 0.12 10.93 -27.68
C TYR A 300 -0.83 9.89 -27.09
N PHE A 301 -1.43 9.10 -27.98
CA PHE A 301 -2.36 8.02 -27.68
C PHE A 301 -1.76 6.73 -28.22
N TYR A 302 -1.69 5.71 -27.38
CA TYR A 302 -1.04 4.44 -27.69
C TYR A 302 -2.08 3.35 -27.88
N PHE A 303 -1.82 2.46 -28.85
CA PHE A 303 -2.70 1.34 -29.18
C PHE A 303 -1.92 0.03 -29.16
N GLY A 304 -2.51 -1.01 -28.56
CA GLY A 304 -1.87 -2.32 -28.42
C GLY A 304 -0.96 -2.43 -27.20
N GLU A 305 -0.70 -3.66 -26.74
CA GLU A 305 0.07 -3.92 -25.51
C GLU A 305 1.60 -3.91 -25.73
N ASP A 306 2.08 -4.27 -26.94
CA ASP A 306 3.52 -4.50 -27.21
C ASP A 306 4.11 -3.66 -28.38
N LYS A 307 3.28 -3.17 -29.31
CA LYS A 307 3.71 -2.41 -30.50
C LYS A 307 2.77 -1.23 -30.70
N ALA A 308 3.21 -0.04 -30.31
CA ALA A 308 2.34 1.13 -30.34
C ALA A 308 2.25 1.70 -31.75
N VAL A 309 1.08 1.58 -32.37
CA VAL A 309 0.61 2.65 -33.25
C VAL A 309 0.43 3.85 -32.33
N VAL A 310 1.10 4.96 -32.63
CA VAL A 310 0.92 6.21 -31.88
C VAL A 310 0.11 7.18 -32.72
N LYS A 311 -0.97 7.71 -32.16
CA LYS A 311 -1.69 8.85 -32.72
C LYS A 311 -1.53 10.06 -31.81
N ARG A 312 -1.78 11.26 -32.32
CA ARG A 312 -1.68 12.47 -31.51
C ARG A 312 -2.92 13.36 -31.64
N VAL A 313 -3.24 14.03 -30.55
CA VAL A 313 -4.26 15.07 -30.50
C VAL A 313 -3.58 16.36 -30.07
N LYS A 314 -3.85 17.44 -30.80
CA LYS A 314 -3.38 18.78 -30.45
C LYS A 314 -4.42 19.50 -29.61
N MET A 315 -4.05 19.87 -28.40
CA MET A 315 -4.82 20.79 -27.58
C MET A 315 -4.66 22.21 -28.15
N LEU A 316 -5.76 22.80 -28.62
CA LEU A 316 -5.77 24.21 -29.02
C LEU A 316 -5.95 25.13 -27.80
N ASN A 317 -6.74 24.67 -26.84
CA ASN A 317 -6.90 25.26 -25.51
C ASN A 317 -7.54 24.20 -24.59
N SER A 318 -7.86 24.55 -23.34
CA SER A 318 -8.44 23.61 -22.36
C SER A 318 -9.85 23.09 -22.72
N GLN A 319 -10.52 23.68 -23.71
CA GLN A 319 -11.88 23.35 -24.14
C GLN A 319 -11.97 22.80 -25.57
N LYS A 320 -10.88 22.85 -26.35
CA LYS A 320 -10.89 22.45 -27.76
C LYS A 320 -9.62 21.69 -28.11
N ALA A 321 -9.80 20.57 -28.80
CA ALA A 321 -8.74 19.74 -29.32
C ALA A 321 -9.00 19.38 -30.79
N GLU A 322 -7.93 19.11 -31.55
CA GLU A 322 -8.00 18.68 -32.94
C GLU A 322 -7.14 17.43 -33.15
N MET A 323 -7.68 16.47 -33.90
CA MET A 323 -6.96 15.25 -34.25
C MET A 323 -5.89 15.57 -35.28
N ASP A 324 -4.70 15.04 -35.06
CA ASP A 324 -3.60 15.09 -36.01
C ASP A 324 -3.15 13.65 -36.25
N ASP A 325 -3.71 13.06 -37.31
CA ASP A 325 -3.56 11.65 -37.64
C ASP A 325 -2.14 11.38 -38.16
N PHE A 326 -1.24 11.15 -37.22
CA PHE A 326 0.13 10.74 -37.43
C PHE A 326 0.27 9.28 -36.99
N SER A 327 1.24 8.56 -37.55
CA SER A 327 1.54 7.18 -37.16
C SER A 327 3.05 7.02 -37.03
N LEU A 328 3.49 6.68 -35.83
CA LEU A 328 4.87 6.32 -35.50
C LEU A 328 4.87 5.00 -34.73
N GLU A 329 5.92 4.21 -34.90
CA GLU A 329 6.19 3.06 -34.05
C GLU A 329 6.86 3.53 -32.75
N SER A 330 6.33 3.12 -31.60
CA SER A 330 6.93 3.37 -30.29
C SER A 330 6.92 2.09 -29.44
N SER A 331 7.95 1.94 -28.61
CA SER A 331 8.08 0.87 -27.62
C SER A 331 7.65 1.33 -26.22
N PHE A 332 6.75 2.31 -26.14
CA PHE A 332 6.33 2.88 -24.86
C PHE A 332 5.45 1.90 -24.07
N PRO A 333 5.77 1.63 -22.79
CA PRO A 333 4.92 0.80 -21.94
C PRO A 333 3.66 1.57 -21.53
N ILE A 334 2.55 0.83 -21.36
CA ILE A 334 1.26 1.35 -20.85
C ILE A 334 1.43 1.90 -19.42
N LYS A 335 1.04 3.15 -19.21
CA LYS A 335 1.00 3.84 -17.91
C LYS A 335 -0.31 3.55 -17.18
N ASN A 336 -0.38 2.41 -16.51
CA ASN A 336 -1.26 2.25 -15.35
C ASN A 336 -0.46 2.30 -14.06
N VAL A 337 0.56 3.16 -14.02
CA VAL A 337 1.57 3.19 -12.96
C VAL A 337 1.97 4.63 -12.66
N PHE A 338 2.04 5.00 -11.38
CA PHE A 338 2.73 6.23 -10.96
C PHE A 338 3.62 5.98 -9.75
N LEU A 339 4.72 6.73 -9.64
CA LEU A 339 5.59 6.71 -8.46
C LEU A 339 5.13 7.82 -7.51
N CYS A 340 4.69 7.46 -6.31
CA CYS A 340 4.34 8.43 -5.29
C CYS A 340 5.60 9.17 -4.83
N LYS A 341 5.72 10.45 -5.17
CA LYS A 341 6.94 11.23 -4.89
C LYS A 341 7.17 11.36 -3.38
N LYS A 342 8.42 11.15 -2.97
CA LYS A 342 8.89 11.45 -1.61
C LYS A 342 9.17 12.94 -1.53
N ASP A 343 8.17 13.72 -1.14
CA ASP A 343 8.26 15.16 -1.00
C ASP A 343 7.59 15.60 0.31
N SER A 344 8.26 16.47 1.06
CA SER A 344 7.69 17.15 2.23
C SER A 344 6.43 17.98 1.93
N THR A 345 6.22 18.36 0.67
CA THR A 345 5.01 19.06 0.21
C THR A 345 3.87 18.12 -0.21
N ASN A 346 4.15 16.81 -0.32
CA ASN A 346 3.14 15.80 -0.62
C ASN A 346 2.27 15.55 0.61
N VAL A 347 1.17 16.29 0.68
CA VAL A 347 0.12 16.17 1.71
C VAL A 347 -1.04 15.27 1.26
N GLY A 348 -1.09 14.91 -0.02
CA GLY A 348 -2.18 14.12 -0.59
C GLY A 348 -2.11 12.63 -0.24
N MET A 349 -0.94 12.14 0.18
CA MET A 349 -0.74 10.75 0.60
C MET A 349 0.04 10.65 1.92
N PRO A 350 -0.25 9.64 2.76
CA PRO A 350 0.48 9.41 3.99
C PRO A 350 1.94 9.04 3.72
N LYS A 351 2.82 9.38 4.68
CA LYS A 351 4.26 9.07 4.64
C LYS A 351 4.55 7.60 4.29
N TYR A 352 3.68 6.68 4.73
CA TYR A 352 3.78 5.25 4.42
C TYR A 352 3.89 4.96 2.92
N TYR A 353 3.14 5.67 2.09
CA TYR A 353 3.09 5.46 0.64
C TYR A 353 4.11 6.26 -0.15
N GLN A 354 4.84 7.18 0.50
CA GLN A 354 5.87 7.98 -0.17
C GLN A 354 7.03 7.11 -0.65
N GLY A 355 7.41 7.26 -1.92
CA GLY A 355 8.44 6.46 -2.58
C GLY A 355 7.95 5.09 -3.06
N LYS A 356 6.67 4.75 -2.87
CA LYS A 356 6.07 3.52 -3.41
C LYS A 356 5.47 3.77 -4.79
N GLN A 357 5.49 2.74 -5.62
CA GLN A 357 4.88 2.74 -6.94
C GLN A 357 3.45 2.21 -6.83
N PHE A 358 2.49 2.91 -7.40
CA PHE A 358 1.10 2.50 -7.49
C PHE A 358 0.84 1.96 -8.89
N SER A 359 0.13 0.86 -9.00
CA SER A 359 -0.27 0.28 -10.27
C SER A 359 -1.66 -0.31 -10.24
N LEU A 360 -2.35 -0.36 -11.39
CA LEU A 360 -3.58 -1.13 -11.51
C LEU A 360 -3.27 -2.56 -11.97
N SER A 361 -3.67 -3.55 -11.18
CA SER A 361 -3.51 -4.97 -11.53
C SER A 361 -4.48 -5.39 -12.64
N LYS A 362 -4.17 -6.52 -13.30
CA LYS A 362 -5.05 -7.11 -14.33
C LYS A 362 -6.44 -7.49 -13.81
N VAL A 363 -6.61 -7.58 -12.49
CA VAL A 363 -7.88 -7.93 -11.84
C VAL A 363 -8.63 -6.72 -11.31
N GLY A 364 -8.16 -5.50 -11.59
CA GLY A 364 -8.85 -4.26 -11.22
C GLY A 364 -8.61 -3.83 -9.77
N GLU A 365 -7.50 -4.25 -9.15
CA GLU A 365 -7.08 -3.79 -7.82
C GLU A 365 -5.91 -2.81 -7.93
N ILE A 366 -5.86 -1.80 -7.06
CA ILE A 366 -4.68 -0.95 -6.94
C ILE A 366 -3.63 -1.70 -6.11
N GLU A 367 -2.50 -1.99 -6.73
CA GLU A 367 -1.31 -2.56 -6.12
C GLU A 367 -0.33 -1.45 -5.77
N VAL A 368 0.34 -1.61 -4.63
CA VAL A 368 1.36 -0.69 -4.13
C VAL A 368 2.66 -1.45 -3.97
N ALA A 369 3.61 -1.15 -4.84
CA ALA A 369 4.93 -1.76 -4.85
C ALA A 369 5.94 -0.94 -4.05
N SER A 370 6.65 -1.61 -3.15
CA SER A 370 7.85 -1.06 -2.52
C SER A 370 9.05 -1.33 -3.43
N LEU A 371 9.89 -0.32 -3.64
CA LEU A 371 11.07 -0.41 -4.50
C LEU A 371 12.37 -0.41 -3.67
N ASN A 372 13.41 -1.07 -4.18
CA ASN A 372 14.78 -0.91 -3.67
C ASN A 372 15.48 0.31 -4.31
N ASN A 373 16.76 0.53 -3.96
CA ASN A 373 17.56 1.64 -4.51
C ASN A 373 17.77 1.54 -6.04
N ASN A 374 17.64 0.35 -6.62
CA ASN A 374 17.76 0.09 -8.05
C ASN A 374 16.40 0.15 -8.79
N GLN A 375 15.34 0.61 -8.12
CA GLN A 375 13.96 0.66 -8.64
C GLN A 375 13.34 -0.72 -8.92
N GLU A 376 13.89 -1.79 -8.36
CA GLU A 376 13.32 -3.12 -8.48
C GLU A 376 12.24 -3.33 -7.40
N VAL A 377 11.14 -3.98 -7.78
CA VAL A 377 10.04 -4.30 -6.87
C VAL A 377 10.49 -5.35 -5.86
N ILE A 378 10.39 -5.02 -4.57
CA ILE A 378 10.76 -5.92 -3.46
C ILE A 378 9.56 -6.37 -2.62
N ASP A 379 8.42 -5.71 -2.75
CA ASP A 379 7.17 -6.10 -2.10
C ASP A 379 5.99 -5.48 -2.84
N ILE A 380 4.85 -6.16 -2.84
CA ILE A 380 3.59 -5.66 -3.41
C ILE A 380 2.48 -5.90 -2.38
N GLU A 381 1.70 -4.85 -2.11
CA GLU A 381 0.54 -4.92 -1.22
C GLU A 381 -0.69 -4.27 -1.89
N PRO A 382 -1.91 -4.70 -1.56
CA PRO A 382 -3.11 -4.00 -1.99
C PRO A 382 -3.19 -2.60 -1.37
N PHE A 383 -3.75 -1.64 -2.10
CA PHE A 383 -4.13 -0.36 -1.53
C PHE A 383 -5.37 -0.50 -0.63
N VAL A 384 -5.45 0.29 0.44
CA VAL A 384 -6.43 0.05 1.52
C VAL A 384 -7.89 0.37 1.16
N LEU A 385 -8.15 1.23 0.17
CA LEU A 385 -9.50 1.79 -0.06
C LEU A 385 -10.38 1.03 -1.06
N PHE A 386 -9.78 0.36 -2.04
CA PHE A 386 -10.53 -0.22 -3.15
C PHE A 386 -10.41 -1.73 -3.13
N LYS A 387 -11.49 -2.39 -3.50
CA LYS A 387 -11.59 -3.83 -3.67
C LYS A 387 -11.74 -4.16 -5.14
N LYS A 388 -11.50 -5.43 -5.46
CA LYS A 388 -11.63 -6.03 -6.79
C LYS A 388 -12.93 -5.70 -7.53
N GLU A 389 -14.00 -5.44 -6.80
CA GLU A 389 -15.36 -5.24 -7.34
C GLU A 389 -15.62 -3.78 -7.79
N ASP A 390 -14.73 -2.83 -7.49
CA ASP A 390 -14.96 -1.40 -7.66
C ASP A 390 -14.86 -0.90 -9.12
N SER A 391 -14.73 -1.81 -10.09
CA SER A 391 -14.70 -1.50 -11.53
C SER A 391 -13.68 -0.42 -11.91
N LEU A 392 -12.52 -0.45 -11.26
CA LEU A 392 -11.41 0.47 -11.47
C LEU A 392 -10.86 0.36 -12.90
N GLN A 393 -10.62 1.51 -13.52
CA GLN A 393 -10.20 1.60 -14.93
C GLN A 393 -8.79 2.17 -15.07
N ALA A 394 -8.49 3.25 -14.34
CA ALA A 394 -7.19 3.90 -14.38
C ALA A 394 -6.93 4.71 -13.10
N ILE A 395 -5.66 5.03 -12.85
CA ILE A 395 -5.22 5.83 -11.72
C ILE A 395 -4.21 6.88 -12.18
N ALA A 396 -4.22 8.05 -11.54
CA ALA A 396 -3.24 9.10 -11.75
C ALA A 396 -2.93 9.84 -10.44
N GLN A 397 -1.84 10.60 -10.41
CA GLN A 397 -1.47 11.40 -9.24
C GLN A 397 -1.33 12.88 -9.60
N LYS A 398 -1.96 13.75 -8.80
CA LYS A 398 -1.82 15.20 -8.89
C LYS A 398 -0.46 15.67 -8.37
N GLU A 399 -0.06 16.89 -8.71
CA GLU A 399 1.20 17.50 -8.24
C GLU A 399 1.34 17.51 -6.71
N ASN A 400 0.23 17.73 -5.98
CA ASN A 400 0.18 17.73 -4.52
C ASN A 400 0.14 16.32 -3.88
N GLY A 401 0.21 15.28 -4.71
CA GLY A 401 0.21 13.88 -4.33
C GLY A 401 -1.16 13.23 -4.15
N GLU A 402 -2.26 13.99 -4.23
CA GLU A 402 -3.61 13.42 -4.21
C GLU A 402 -3.81 12.49 -5.40
N MET A 403 -4.50 11.36 -5.18
CA MET A 403 -4.72 10.37 -6.22
C MET A 403 -6.07 10.57 -6.89
N LEU A 404 -6.06 10.48 -8.21
CA LEU A 404 -7.25 10.42 -9.05
C LEU A 404 -7.50 8.96 -9.42
N VAL A 405 -8.76 8.55 -9.33
CA VAL A 405 -9.20 7.19 -9.63
C VAL A 405 -10.35 7.26 -10.62
N LEU A 406 -10.11 6.70 -11.81
CA LEU A 406 -11.12 6.54 -12.83
C LEU A 406 -11.89 5.25 -12.58
N MET A 407 -13.20 5.40 -12.37
CA MET A 407 -14.17 4.33 -12.47
C MET A 407 -14.90 4.44 -13.81
N LYS A 408 -15.62 3.37 -14.17
CA LYS A 408 -16.35 3.28 -15.44
C LYS A 408 -17.13 4.54 -15.83
N ASP A 409 -17.87 5.14 -14.90
CA ASP A 409 -18.76 6.28 -15.17
C ASP A 409 -18.47 7.49 -14.26
N SER A 410 -17.29 7.53 -13.60
CA SER A 410 -16.94 8.66 -12.75
C SER A 410 -15.44 8.82 -12.52
N LEU A 411 -15.03 10.08 -12.33
CA LEU A 411 -13.71 10.43 -11.83
C LEU A 411 -13.81 10.75 -10.34
N ASN A 412 -12.93 10.13 -9.57
CA ASN A 412 -12.90 10.27 -8.12
C ASN A 412 -11.55 10.80 -7.64
N LEU A 413 -11.58 11.64 -6.61
CA LEU A 413 -10.41 12.15 -5.90
C LEU A 413 -10.29 11.44 -4.56
N VAL A 414 -9.14 10.83 -4.29
CA VAL A 414 -8.80 10.26 -3.00
C VAL A 414 -8.03 11.30 -2.19
N GLN A 415 -8.58 11.67 -1.03
CA GLN A 415 -7.95 12.59 -0.10
C GLN A 415 -7.57 11.89 1.20
N PHE A 416 -6.37 12.18 1.69
CA PHE A 416 -5.87 11.73 2.98
C PHE A 416 -6.13 12.77 4.08
N ARG A 417 -6.63 12.31 5.22
CA ARG A 417 -6.84 13.05 6.46
C ARG A 417 -5.49 13.14 7.18
N GLY A 418 -4.61 14.03 6.70
CA GLY A 418 -3.38 14.32 7.42
C GLY A 418 -3.64 14.93 8.81
N ASP A 419 -2.58 15.35 9.50
CA ASP A 419 -2.67 15.94 10.84
C ASP A 419 -3.62 17.16 10.92
N ASN A 420 -3.77 17.86 9.79
CA ASN A 420 -4.64 19.03 9.65
C ASN A 420 -6.09 18.69 9.27
N GLY A 421 -6.49 17.42 9.31
CA GLY A 421 -7.80 16.95 8.86
C GLY A 421 -7.87 16.77 7.35
N PHE A 422 -9.08 16.58 6.83
CA PHE A 422 -9.26 16.48 5.38
C PHE A 422 -9.02 17.85 4.72
N PRO A 423 -8.25 17.91 3.61
CA PRO A 423 -8.14 19.12 2.81
C PRO A 423 -9.52 19.57 2.33
N PRO A 424 -9.87 20.87 2.35
CA PRO A 424 -11.14 21.31 1.81
C PRO A 424 -11.33 20.87 0.36
N PHE A 425 -12.58 20.61 -0.02
CA PHE A 425 -12.97 20.47 -1.42
C PHE A 425 -14.24 21.29 -1.65
N VAL A 426 -14.15 22.31 -2.49
CA VAL A 426 -15.25 23.25 -2.72
C VAL A 426 -15.69 23.34 -4.17
N ALA A 427 -16.98 23.17 -4.42
CA ALA A 427 -17.60 23.49 -5.70
C ALA A 427 -18.77 24.46 -5.46
N PHE A 428 -19.42 24.94 -6.52
CA PHE A 428 -20.66 25.69 -6.36
C PHE A 428 -21.59 25.54 -7.55
N THR A 429 -22.87 25.80 -7.28
CA THR A 429 -23.91 26.00 -8.29
C THR A 429 -24.43 27.42 -8.22
N PHE A 430 -25.15 27.85 -9.26
CA PHE A 430 -25.80 29.15 -9.28
C PHE A 430 -27.18 29.06 -9.92
N LYS A 431 -28.04 30.00 -9.55
CA LYS A 431 -29.38 30.18 -10.11
C LYS A 431 -29.62 31.65 -10.41
N ILE A 432 -30.03 31.93 -11.66
CA ILE A 432 -30.47 33.26 -12.05
C ILE A 432 -31.90 33.47 -11.54
N LEU A 433 -32.07 34.39 -10.58
CA LEU A 433 -33.35 34.74 -9.96
C LEU A 433 -34.12 35.81 -10.74
N SER A 434 -33.42 36.65 -11.52
CA SER A 434 -34.06 37.63 -12.42
C SER A 434 -33.51 37.51 -13.83
N LEU A 435 -34.38 37.25 -14.80
CA LEU A 435 -34.05 37.10 -16.23
C LEU A 435 -33.98 38.43 -16.99
N LYS A 436 -34.22 39.55 -16.30
CA LYS A 436 -34.10 40.92 -16.83
C LYS A 436 -33.10 41.71 -16.00
N ALA A 437 -32.38 42.62 -16.64
CA ALA A 437 -31.50 43.54 -15.95
C ALA A 437 -32.29 44.41 -14.96
N PRO A 438 -31.81 44.61 -13.71
CA PRO A 438 -30.61 44.00 -13.15
C PRO A 438 -30.81 42.51 -12.81
N PHE A 439 -29.85 41.68 -13.22
CA PHE A 439 -29.89 40.23 -13.03
C PHE A 439 -29.48 39.89 -11.60
N LYS A 440 -30.39 39.30 -10.83
CA LYS A 440 -30.11 38.78 -9.50
C LYS A 440 -29.70 37.32 -9.63
N VAL A 441 -28.53 36.95 -9.12
CA VAL A 441 -28.01 35.57 -9.15
C VAL A 441 -27.72 35.13 -7.73
N GLU A 442 -28.19 33.94 -7.37
CA GLU A 442 -27.85 33.26 -6.13
C GLU A 442 -26.81 32.18 -6.42
N PHE A 443 -25.76 32.12 -5.61
CA PHE A 443 -24.71 31.13 -5.64
C PHE A 443 -24.80 30.28 -4.37
N GLU A 444 -24.61 28.97 -4.50
CA GLU A 444 -24.63 28.03 -3.40
C GLU A 444 -23.40 27.11 -3.44
N ALA A 445 -22.64 27.13 -2.35
CA ALA A 445 -21.46 26.29 -2.20
C ALA A 445 -21.85 24.82 -1.96
N ILE A 446 -21.13 23.92 -2.63
CA ILE A 446 -21.18 22.48 -2.45
C ILE A 446 -19.92 22.08 -1.69
N VAL A 447 -20.11 21.72 -0.41
CA VAL A 447 -19.06 21.29 0.53
C VAL A 447 -19.60 20.24 1.47
N GLU A 448 -18.78 19.26 1.86
CA GLU A 448 -19.16 18.19 2.78
C GLU A 448 -19.00 18.57 4.25
N GLU A 449 -18.06 19.47 4.57
CA GLU A 449 -17.75 19.86 5.96
C GLU A 449 -18.08 21.33 6.24
N ARG A 450 -18.03 21.71 7.52
CA ARG A 450 -18.13 23.10 7.98
C ARG A 450 -16.81 23.83 7.74
N PHE A 451 -16.55 24.16 6.48
CA PHE A 451 -15.46 25.05 6.10
C PHE A 451 -15.88 26.52 6.19
N ASP A 452 -14.91 27.39 6.42
CA ASP A 452 -15.09 28.83 6.27
C ASP A 452 -15.09 29.17 4.77
N LEU A 453 -16.16 29.82 4.31
CA LEU A 453 -16.42 30.07 2.89
C LEU A 453 -16.35 31.57 2.59
N GLU A 454 -15.46 31.94 1.68
CA GLU A 454 -15.31 33.31 1.18
C GLU A 454 -15.53 33.33 -0.34
N TRP A 455 -16.51 34.09 -0.78
CA TRP A 455 -16.78 34.37 -2.19
C TRP A 455 -16.12 35.68 -2.59
N GLU A 456 -15.58 35.73 -3.80
CA GLU A 456 -15.16 36.97 -4.45
C GLU A 456 -15.94 37.14 -5.77
N ILE A 457 -16.80 38.16 -5.81
CA ILE A 457 -17.68 38.44 -6.95
C ILE A 457 -17.60 39.93 -7.28
N LEU A 458 -17.13 40.27 -8.49
CA LEU A 458 -16.92 41.67 -8.91
C LEU A 458 -16.06 42.47 -7.91
N GLY A 459 -15.03 41.84 -7.34
CA GLY A 459 -14.15 42.42 -6.31
C GLY A 459 -14.78 42.55 -4.92
N LYS A 460 -16.02 42.09 -4.71
CA LYS A 460 -16.66 42.08 -3.39
C LYS A 460 -16.46 40.74 -2.70
N LYS A 461 -16.08 40.79 -1.42
CA LYS A 461 -16.01 39.62 -0.54
C LYS A 461 -17.34 39.36 0.15
N LEU A 462 -17.85 38.14 0.06
CA LEU A 462 -19.06 37.68 0.76
C LEU A 462 -18.73 36.40 1.54
N ILE A 463 -19.39 36.17 2.68
CA ILE A 463 -19.11 35.02 3.55
C ILE A 463 -20.35 34.14 3.67
N GLY A 464 -20.12 32.82 3.68
CA GLY A 464 -21.14 31.84 4.01
C GLY A 464 -21.48 30.89 2.86
N LYS A 465 -22.37 29.93 3.12
CA LYS A 465 -22.74 28.88 2.15
C LYS A 465 -23.47 29.41 0.92
N LYS A 466 -24.17 30.55 1.05
CA LYS A 466 -24.89 31.21 -0.04
C LYS A 466 -24.39 32.63 -0.21
N ALA A 467 -24.29 33.06 -1.46
CA ALA A 467 -24.02 34.44 -1.84
C ALA A 467 -25.08 34.90 -2.84
N THR A 468 -25.54 36.14 -2.73
CA THR A 468 -26.42 36.76 -3.73
C THR A 468 -25.73 37.97 -4.30
N GLN A 469 -25.66 38.06 -5.62
CA GLN A 469 -25.08 39.21 -6.32
C GLN A 469 -26.03 39.71 -7.40
N VAL A 470 -26.03 41.02 -7.59
CA VAL A 470 -26.78 41.71 -8.64
C VAL A 470 -25.81 42.16 -9.74
N PHE A 471 -26.09 41.76 -10.97
CA PHE A 471 -25.32 42.11 -12.17
C PHE A 471 -26.12 43.09 -13.02
N LYS A 472 -25.50 44.22 -13.37
CA LYS A 472 -26.17 45.29 -14.13
C LYS A 472 -26.38 44.92 -15.59
N THR A 473 -25.48 44.12 -16.14
CA THR A 473 -25.42 43.76 -17.56
C THR A 473 -25.32 42.25 -17.73
N SER A 474 -25.79 41.75 -18.86
CA SER A 474 -25.45 40.39 -19.32
C SER A 474 -23.97 40.32 -19.65
N GLY A 475 -23.35 39.16 -19.49
CA GLY A 475 -21.93 38.95 -19.76
C GLY A 475 -21.38 37.72 -19.05
N GLU A 476 -20.08 37.55 -19.16
CA GLU A 476 -19.32 36.50 -18.47
C GLU A 476 -18.61 37.09 -17.26
N TYR A 477 -18.76 36.44 -16.12
CA TYR A 477 -18.22 36.93 -14.85
C TYR A 477 -17.42 35.83 -14.16
N PRO A 478 -16.14 36.07 -13.82
CA PRO A 478 -15.39 35.14 -12.98
C PRO A 478 -15.94 35.20 -11.55
N ILE A 479 -16.22 34.03 -11.00
CA ILE A 479 -16.68 33.84 -9.63
C ILE A 479 -15.64 32.98 -8.92
N ASN A 480 -15.05 33.52 -7.86
CA ASN A 480 -14.11 32.77 -7.03
C ASN A 480 -14.81 32.37 -5.73
N LEU A 481 -14.60 31.13 -5.30
CA LEU A 481 -14.99 30.65 -4.00
C LEU A 481 -13.80 29.96 -3.35
N LYS A 482 -13.48 30.40 -2.14
CA LYS A 482 -12.46 29.82 -1.27
C LYS A 482 -13.13 29.08 -0.13
N ALA A 483 -12.70 27.85 0.13
CA ALA A 483 -12.97 27.14 1.37
C ALA A 483 -11.70 27.04 2.21
N SER A 484 -11.81 27.25 3.51
CA SER A 484 -10.70 27.07 4.47
C SER A 484 -11.14 26.19 5.62
N ASN A 485 -10.27 25.29 6.09
CA ASN A 485 -10.50 24.59 7.35
C ASN A 485 -9.84 25.35 8.52
N LYS A 486 -10.18 24.95 9.75
CA LYS A 486 -9.66 25.56 10.98
C LYS A 486 -8.14 25.45 11.13
N ASN A 487 -7.52 24.56 10.38
CA ASN A 487 -6.09 24.28 10.40
C ASN A 487 -5.34 25.00 9.27
N GLY A 488 -6.01 25.91 8.55
CA GLY A 488 -5.40 26.78 7.54
C GLY A 488 -5.23 26.13 6.16
N GLN A 489 -5.67 24.90 5.93
CA GLN A 489 -5.72 24.34 4.59
C GLN A 489 -6.85 24.99 3.80
N THR A 490 -6.62 25.20 2.51
CA THR A 490 -7.54 25.92 1.64
C THR A 490 -7.73 25.22 0.32
N ASP A 491 -8.92 25.34 -0.25
CA ASP A 491 -9.22 24.97 -1.62
C ASP A 491 -9.97 26.13 -2.30
N PHE A 492 -9.80 26.23 -3.61
CA PHE A 492 -10.33 27.33 -4.41
C PHE A 492 -10.96 26.79 -5.68
N ILE A 493 -12.05 27.42 -6.09
CA ILE A 493 -12.66 27.23 -7.40
C ILE A 493 -12.83 28.58 -8.08
N THR A 494 -12.41 28.66 -9.35
CA THR A 494 -12.68 29.81 -10.22
C THR A 494 -13.52 29.33 -11.40
N LYS A 495 -14.75 29.82 -11.49
CA LYS A 495 -15.67 29.45 -12.57
C LYS A 495 -16.29 30.67 -13.23
N THR A 496 -16.29 30.68 -14.55
CA THR A 496 -16.92 31.73 -15.36
C THR A 496 -18.41 31.46 -15.43
N VAL A 497 -19.20 32.43 -14.95
CA VAL A 497 -20.67 32.37 -14.98
C VAL A 497 -21.19 33.28 -16.07
N LYS A 498 -21.89 32.68 -17.04
CA LYS A 498 -22.52 33.38 -18.14
C LYS A 498 -23.93 33.83 -17.76
N ILE A 499 -24.18 35.13 -17.82
CA ILE A 499 -25.49 35.75 -17.59
C ILE A 499 -26.01 36.22 -18.94
N GLU A 500 -27.01 35.52 -19.45
CA GLU A 500 -27.60 35.81 -20.76
C GLU A 500 -28.82 36.73 -20.64
N LYS A 501 -29.07 37.52 -21.69
CA LYS A 501 -30.36 38.22 -21.83
C LYS A 501 -31.41 37.19 -22.20
N ALA A 502 -32.61 37.29 -21.62
CA ALA A 502 -33.74 36.52 -22.12
C ALA A 502 -33.94 36.83 -23.61
N SER A 503 -33.87 35.80 -24.46
CA SER A 503 -34.25 35.91 -25.88
C SER A 503 -35.73 36.25 -25.94
N ILE A 504 -36.04 37.48 -26.34
CA ILE A 504 -37.41 37.83 -26.69
C ILE A 504 -37.66 37.17 -28.04
N VAL A 505 -38.29 36.00 -28.04
CA VAL A 505 -38.89 35.44 -29.26
C VAL A 505 -39.98 36.44 -29.66
N LYS A 506 -39.76 37.14 -30.77
CA LYS A 506 -40.74 38.06 -31.35
C LYS A 506 -41.69 37.30 -32.24
#